data_AF-A0A842XXC7-F1
#
_entry.id   AF-A0A842XXC7-F1
#
_cell.length_a   1.000
_cell.length_b   1.000
_cell.length_c   1.000
_cell.angle_alpha   90.00
_cell.angle_beta   90.00
_cell.angle_gamma   90.00
#
_symmetry.space_group_name_H-M   'P 1'
#
loop_
_entity.id
_entity.type
_entity.pdbx_description
1 polymer ?
#
loop_
_entity_poly.entity_id
_entity_poly.type
_entity_poly.pdbx_seq_one_letter_code
_entity_poly.pdbx_strand_id
1 'polypeptide(L)' 'MNQVIRNNQNGRGASIEKVVSEAVKIGMNGEQAISYIEHLKSNGYAYEPVNGEINLPFDVGILNVKLP' A
#
# COMPACT_ATOMS: atom_id res chain seq x y z
N MET A 1 0.24 7.09 -5.38
CA MET A 1 0.84 5.95 -4.69
C MET A 1 -0.15 4.78 -4.50
N ASN A 2 -1.33 4.97 -3.91
CA ASN A 2 -2.35 3.89 -3.81
C ASN A 2 -2.65 3.18 -5.14
N GLN A 3 -2.74 3.92 -6.25
CA GLN A 3 -2.95 3.31 -7.56
C GLN A 3 -1.75 2.49 -8.06
N VAL A 4 -0.51 2.88 -7.70
CA VAL A 4 0.70 2.10 -8.01
C VAL A 4 0.67 0.77 -7.27
N ILE A 5 0.30 0.79 -5.98
CA ILE A 5 0.13 -0.42 -5.18
C ILE A 5 -0.96 -1.32 -5.79
N ARG A 6 -2.17 -0.79 -6.01
CA ARG A 6 -3.30 -1.56 -6.56
C ARG A 6 -2.99 -2.18 -7.92
N ASN A 7 -2.35 -1.43 -8.83
CA ASN A 7 -1.99 -1.93 -10.16
C ASN A 7 -0.90 -3.01 -10.13
N ASN A 8 -0.11 -3.07 -9.07
CA ASN A 8 0.95 -4.07 -8.89
C ASN A 8 0.55 -5.23 -7.98
N GLN A 9 -0.64 -5.21 -7.39
CA GLN A 9 -1.14 -6.32 -6.59
C GLN A 9 -1.44 -7.53 -7.48
N ASN A 10 -0.89 -8.69 -7.14
CA ASN A 10 -1.13 -9.96 -7.80
C ASN A 10 -1.64 -11.01 -6.79
N GLY A 11 -2.96 -11.19 -6.74
CA GLY A 11 -3.58 -12.08 -5.76
C GLY A 11 -3.51 -11.50 -4.34
N ARG A 12 -2.51 -11.92 -3.55
CA ARG A 12 -2.44 -11.64 -2.12
C ARG A 12 -1.77 -10.30 -1.76
N GLY A 13 -0.96 -9.70 -2.61
CA GLY A 13 -0.23 -8.45 -2.31
C GLY A 13 0.53 -7.92 -3.52
N ALA A 14 1.28 -6.84 -3.35
CA ALA A 14 2.24 -6.29 -4.30
C ALA A 14 3.62 -6.24 -3.66
N SER A 15 4.69 -6.60 -4.38
CA SER A 15 6.06 -6.42 -3.88
C SER A 15 6.34 -4.94 -3.56
N ILE A 16 6.81 -4.66 -2.34
CA ILE A 16 7.16 -3.31 -1.90
C ILE A 16 8.27 -2.72 -2.77
N GLU A 17 9.30 -3.50 -3.08
CA GLU A 17 10.40 -3.09 -3.97
C GLU A 17 9.88 -2.67 -5.35
N LYS A 18 8.99 -3.49 -5.94
CA LYS A 18 8.38 -3.17 -7.23
C LYS A 18 7.53 -1.90 -7.15
N VAL A 19 6.73 -1.77 -6.11
CA VAL A 19 5.90 -0.58 -5.88
C VAL A 19 6.75 0.69 -5.76
N VAL A 20 7.86 0.64 -5.03
CA VAL A 20 8.79 1.77 -4.88
C VAL A 20 9.44 2.09 -6.23
N SER A 21 9.93 1.09 -6.96
CA SER A 21 10.49 1.28 -8.31
C SER A 21 9.49 1.95 -9.27
N GLU A 22 8.24 1.49 -9.30
CA GLU A 22 7.19 2.08 -10.15
C GLU A 22 6.80 3.50 -9.69
N ALA A 23 6.79 3.77 -8.39
CA ALA A 23 6.58 5.11 -7.86
C ALA A 23 7.68 6.07 -8.30
N VAL A 24 8.94 5.61 -8.33
CA VAL A 24 10.08 6.40 -8.82
C VAL A 24 9.94 6.72 -10.30
N LYS A 25 9.48 5.76 -11.13
CA LYS A 25 9.24 5.99 -12.57
C LYS A 25 8.22 7.09 -12.86
N ILE A 26 7.29 7.34 -11.95
CA ILE A 26 6.29 8.41 -12.07
C ILE A 26 6.69 9.71 -11.34
N GLY A 27 7.95 9.82 -10.90
CA GLY A 27 8.52 11.04 -10.34
C GLY A 27 8.45 11.16 -8.81
N MET A 28 8.08 10.10 -8.09
CA MET A 28 8.13 10.09 -6.63
C MET A 28 9.55 9.76 -6.15
N ASN A 29 10.01 10.38 -5.07
CA ASN A 29 11.27 9.97 -4.44
C ASN A 29 11.10 8.59 -3.74
N GLY A 30 12.13 7.74 -3.80
CA GLY A 30 12.07 6.38 -3.23
C GLY A 30 11.83 6.36 -1.70
N GLU A 31 12.45 7.26 -0.94
CA GLU A 31 12.24 7.39 0.50
C GLU A 31 10.82 7.87 0.81
N GLN A 32 10.29 8.79 -0.01
CA GLN A 32 8.89 9.23 0.11
C GLN A 32 7.92 8.07 -0.16
N ALA A 33 8.22 7.20 -1.14
CA ALA A 33 7.41 6.03 -1.44
C ALA A 33 7.41 5.02 -0.27
N ILE A 34 8.56 4.77 0.35
CA ILE A 34 8.69 3.92 1.54
C ILE A 34 7.93 4.52 2.72
N SER A 35 8.14 5.82 3.01
CA SER A 35 7.46 6.52 4.10
C SER A 35 5.93 6.47 3.93
N TYR A 36 5.44 6.59 2.69
CA TYR A 36 4.01 6.47 2.42
C TYR A 36 3.48 5.06 2.71
N ILE A 37 4.23 4.02 2.35
CA ILE A 37 3.88 2.62 2.64
C ILE A 37 3.81 2.39 4.16
N GLU A 38 4.78 2.89 4.92
CA GLU A 38 4.76 2.81 6.39
C GLU A 38 3.60 3.59 7.01
N HIS A 39 3.28 4.77 6.46
CA HIS A 39 2.12 5.54 6.88
C HIS A 39 0.82 4.76 6.66
N LEU A 40 0.65 4.08 5.53
CA LEU A 40 -0.53 3.25 5.29
C LEU A 40 -0.63 2.09 6.28
N LYS A 41 0.49 1.41 6.57
CA LYS A 41 0.54 0.30 7.53
C LYS A 41 0.20 0.75 8.94
N SER A 42 0.79 1.85 9.40
CA SER A 42 0.56 2.38 10.76
C SER A 42 -0.88 2.84 11.00
N ASN A 43 -1.58 3.30 9.95
CA ASN A 43 -2.98 3.71 10.02
C ASN A 43 -3.96 2.57 9.72
N GLY A 44 -3.48 1.34 9.47
CA GLY A 44 -4.32 0.18 9.17
C GLY A 44 -4.96 0.20 7.77
N TYR A 45 -4.53 1.10 6.89
CA TYR A 45 -5.00 1.16 5.50
C TYR A 45 -4.35 0.11 4.60
N ALA A 46 -3.20 -0.43 5.02
CA ALA A 46 -2.50 -1.50 4.33
C ALA A 46 -1.90 -2.49 5.33
N TYR A 47 -1.61 -3.69 4.88
CA TYR A 47 -0.93 -4.71 5.67
C TYR A 47 0.06 -5.49 4.80
N GLU A 48 1.01 -6.18 5.45
CA GLU A 48 1.92 -7.09 4.76
C GLU A 48 1.35 -8.52 4.83
N PRO A 49 0.78 -9.06 3.74
CA PRO A 49 0.27 -10.43 3.72
C PRO A 49 1.41 -11.46 3.86
N VAL A 50 2.59 -11.10 3.38
CA VAL A 50 3.87 -11.77 3.59
C VAL A 50 4.95 -10.69 3.65
N ASN A 51 6.04 -10.96 4.35
CA ASN A 51 7.13 -10.00 4.52
C ASN A 51 7.63 -9.50 3.16
N GLY A 52 7.66 -8.17 2.97
CA GLY A 52 8.12 -7.53 1.73
C GLY A 52 7.03 -7.34 0.66
N GLU A 53 5.79 -7.73 0.94
CA GLU A 53 4.62 -7.38 0.12
C GLU A 53 3.69 -6.41 0.85
N ILE A 54 2.96 -5.59 0.11
CA ILE A 54 1.91 -4.71 0.62
C ILE A 54 0.58 -5.03 -0.06
N ASN A 55 -0.48 -5.16 0.73
CA ASN A 55 -1.85 -5.25 0.24
C ASN A 55 -2.65 -4.04 0.74
N LEU A 56 -3.31 -3.36 -0.20
CA LEU A 56 -4.45 -2.51 0.12
C LEU A 56 -5.68 -3.40 0.08
N PRO A 57 -6.38 -3.65 1.20
CA PRO A 57 -7.64 -4.35 1.17
C PRO A 57 -8.55 -3.61 0.19
N PHE A 58 -9.24 -4.36 -0.67
CA PHE A 58 -10.32 -3.78 -1.47
C PHE A 58 -11.23 -3.01 -0.52
N ASP A 59 -11.74 -1.86 -0.95
CA ASP A 59 -12.76 -1.10 -0.20
C ASP A 59 -13.97 -1.99 0.05
N VAL A 60 -13.91 -2.85 1.06
CA VAL A 60 -15.06 -3.24 1.87
C VAL A 60 -15.41 -1.95 2.56
N GLY A 61 -16.27 -1.19 1.88
CA GLY A 61 -16.49 0.23 2.14
C GLY A 61 -16.55 0.49 3.63
N ILE A 62 -15.78 1.50 4.06
CA ILE A 62 -15.90 2.21 5.34
C ILE A 62 -16.78 1.42 6.29
N LEU A 63 -16.20 0.46 7.02
CA LEU A 63 -16.80 0.02 8.26
C LEU A 63 -16.87 1.30 9.11
N ASN A 64 -18.03 1.97 9.02
CA ASN A 64 -18.48 2.96 9.98
C ASN A 64 -18.60 2.21 11.30
N VAL A 65 -17.47 1.93 11.94
CA VAL A 65 -17.43 1.57 13.34
C VAL A 65 -17.70 2.89 14.04
N LYS A 66 -18.98 3.23 14.15
CA LYS A 66 -19.44 4.23 15.10
C LYS A 66 -19.12 3.65 16.47
N LEU A 67 -17.94 3.99 16.99
CA LEU A 67 -17.62 3.73 18.39
C LEU A 67 -18.63 4.51 19.24
N PRO A 68 -19.09 3.93 20.37
CA PRO A 68 -20.21 4.45 21.17
C PRO A 68 -20.01 5.89 21.64
#